data_AF-A0A523T149-F1
#
_entry.id   AF-A0A523T149-F1
#
_cell.length_a   1.000
_cell.length_b   1.000
_cell.length_c   1.000
_cell.angle_alpha   90.00
_cell.angle_beta   90.00
_cell.angle_gamma   90.00
#
_symmetry.space_group_name_H-M   'P 1'
#
loop_
_entity.id
_entity.type
_entity.pdbx_description
1 polymer ?
#
loop_
_entity_poly.entity_id
_entity_poly.type
_entity_poly.pdbx_seq_one_letter_code
_entity_poly.pdbx_strand_id
1 'polypeptide(L)'
;MKKVLSLALLAAVGVFIVFMTGCDGELPGEVRNLAAEAADEGASVKLTWTEPTDATGDETYSVYFDETLVEEEISVTEYKHFEPGKAGEYEVTVVSGNEESEGVKIDTEPVTPTTHQVYELNGELESGLGWNVSTGSAATYSMANDNSKTNIHCYFTDLEVGFAGDYNLAGAYVVETDPGNTWMPNTSGWDQTTVTDPLDESFDNVTIAPGANNYYNYSPATIGETYAIQTEDGHYGLVEVSGIDKTYGTVDVKVTFQPIQELRLF
;
A
#
# COMPACT_ATOMS: atom_id res chain seq x y z
N MET A 1 -51.94 26.75 67.89
CA MET A 1 -52.62 25.88 66.89
C MET A 1 -51.54 25.20 66.05
N LYS A 2 -51.74 23.94 65.66
CA LYS A 2 -50.83 23.10 64.83
C LYS A 2 -49.44 22.86 65.50
N LYS A 3 -49.12 21.66 66.01
CA LYS A 3 -48.79 20.39 65.30
C LYS A 3 -47.52 20.56 64.44
N VAL A 4 -46.44 19.77 64.53
CA VAL A 4 -46.15 18.42 65.12
C VAL A 4 -44.71 18.49 65.73
N LEU A 5 -44.34 17.84 66.84
CA LEU A 5 -43.59 16.55 66.94
C LEU A 5 -42.73 16.18 65.69
N SER A 6 -41.56 15.53 65.74
CA SER A 6 -40.86 14.70 66.75
C SER A 6 -39.34 14.68 66.42
N LEU A 7 -38.39 14.50 67.35
CA LEU A 7 -37.82 13.19 67.80
C LEU A 7 -37.57 12.21 66.62
N ALA A 8 -36.44 11.52 66.42
CA ALA A 8 -35.11 11.44 67.06
C ALA A 8 -34.09 10.91 65.98
N LEU A 9 -32.86 10.40 66.17
CA LEU A 9 -32.01 10.03 67.32
C LEU A 9 -30.51 10.06 66.88
N LEU A 10 -29.55 9.74 67.76
CA LEU A 10 -28.15 9.41 67.43
C LEU A 10 -28.02 8.13 66.57
N ALA A 11 -27.04 8.09 65.66
CA ALA A 11 -26.09 6.99 65.53
C ALA A 11 -24.86 7.44 64.71
N ALA A 12 -23.65 7.15 65.20
CA ALA A 12 -22.44 7.29 64.41
C ALA A 12 -22.29 6.07 63.49
N VAL A 13 -21.93 6.29 62.23
CA VAL A 13 -21.45 5.25 61.32
C VAL A 13 -20.16 5.76 60.69
N GLY A 14 -19.05 5.08 60.97
CA GLY A 14 -17.77 5.38 60.34
C GLY A 14 -17.84 4.99 58.87
N VAL A 15 -17.54 5.93 57.97
CA VAL A 15 -17.33 5.59 56.55
C VAL A 15 -15.92 5.02 56.43
N PHE A 16 -15.89 3.70 56.34
CA PHE A 16 -14.72 2.91 55.99
C PHE A 16 -14.24 3.36 54.60
N ILE A 17 -13.10 4.05 54.53
CA ILE A 17 -12.46 4.34 53.24
C ILE A 17 -11.90 3.02 52.75
N VAL A 18 -12.69 2.32 51.94
CA VAL A 18 -12.20 1.25 51.09
C VAL A 18 -11.25 1.93 50.10
N PHE A 19 -9.95 1.83 50.36
CA PHE A 19 -8.99 1.85 49.26
C PHE A 19 -9.33 0.63 48.41
N MET A 20 -10.09 0.85 47.33
CA MET A 20 -9.98 -0.03 46.19
C MET A 20 -8.60 0.25 45.60
N THR A 21 -7.60 -0.45 46.14
CA THR A 21 -6.55 -0.97 45.27
C THR A 21 -7.29 -1.83 44.25
N GLY A 22 -7.66 -1.23 43.12
CA GLY A 22 -7.92 -2.01 41.93
C GLY A 22 -6.70 -2.89 41.67
N CYS A 23 -6.88 -3.95 40.88
CA CYS A 23 -5.71 -4.56 40.27
C CYS A 23 -5.02 -3.46 39.45
N ASP A 24 -3.88 -2.95 39.93
CA ASP A 24 -2.81 -2.57 39.02
C ASP A 24 -2.31 -3.92 38.48
N GLY A 25 -3.06 -4.49 37.54
CA GLY A 25 -2.54 -5.51 36.64
C GLY A 25 -1.44 -4.84 35.85
N GLU A 26 -0.26 -5.46 35.81
CA GLU A 26 0.75 -5.03 34.85
C GLU A 26 0.18 -5.35 33.46
N LEU A 27 0.00 -4.32 32.62
CA LEU A 27 -0.45 -4.53 31.25
C LEU A 27 0.56 -5.45 30.55
N PRO A 28 0.11 -6.39 29.70
CA PRO A 28 1.03 -7.22 28.95
C PRO A 28 1.92 -6.34 28.04
N GLY A 29 3.18 -6.74 27.88
CA GLY A 29 4.08 -6.09 26.93
C GLY A 29 3.55 -6.15 25.49
N GLU A 30 4.01 -5.23 24.65
CA GLU A 30 3.64 -5.12 23.24
C GLU A 30 4.28 -6.22 22.37
N VAL A 31 3.63 -6.59 21.25
CA VAL A 31 4.27 -7.41 20.21
C VAL A 31 5.49 -6.70 19.62
N ARG A 32 6.39 -7.45 18.99
CA ARG A 32 7.63 -6.90 18.44
C ARG A 32 7.85 -7.35 17.01
N ASN A 33 8.57 -6.54 16.22
CA ASN A 33 8.89 -6.84 14.82
C ASN A 33 7.64 -7.18 13.98
N LEU A 34 6.53 -6.47 14.21
CA LEU A 34 5.32 -6.62 13.39
C LEU A 34 5.66 -6.33 11.92
N ALA A 35 5.30 -7.27 11.05
CA ALA A 35 5.56 -7.21 9.62
C ALA A 35 4.34 -7.74 8.85
N ALA A 36 4.09 -7.16 7.68
CA ALA A 36 3.06 -7.56 6.73
C ALA A 36 3.72 -8.06 5.45
N GLU A 37 3.23 -9.17 4.92
CA GLU A 37 3.63 -9.74 3.63
C GLU A 37 2.38 -10.11 2.83
N ALA A 38 2.52 -10.11 1.50
CA ALA A 38 1.45 -10.53 0.61
C ALA A 38 1.16 -12.04 0.73
N ALA A 39 -0.11 -12.41 0.61
CA ALA A 39 -0.56 -13.79 0.57
C ALA A 39 -1.63 -13.99 -0.51
N ASP A 40 -1.91 -15.26 -0.85
CA ASP A 40 -2.96 -15.68 -1.79
C ASP A 40 -2.95 -14.88 -3.11
N GLU A 41 -1.84 -14.97 -3.85
CA GLU A 41 -1.62 -14.25 -5.12
C GLU A 41 -1.78 -12.72 -5.00
N GLY A 42 -1.49 -12.15 -3.83
CA GLY A 42 -1.49 -10.70 -3.56
C GLY A 42 -2.84 -10.13 -3.11
N ALA A 43 -3.88 -10.98 -2.98
CA ALA A 43 -5.22 -10.56 -2.55
C ALA A 43 -5.43 -10.58 -1.02
N SER A 44 -4.50 -11.18 -0.26
CA SER A 44 -4.56 -11.30 1.20
C SER A 44 -3.32 -10.71 1.87
N VAL A 45 -3.43 -10.39 3.16
CA VAL A 45 -2.29 -9.95 3.99
C VAL A 45 -1.97 -11.02 5.03
N LYS A 46 -0.71 -11.44 5.12
CA LYS A 46 -0.18 -12.22 6.23
C LYS A 46 0.62 -11.30 7.17
N LEU A 47 0.21 -11.27 8.43
CA LEU A 47 0.92 -10.61 9.50
C LEU A 47 1.82 -11.62 10.23
N THR A 48 3.00 -11.18 10.62
CA THR A 48 3.88 -11.91 11.54
C THR A 48 4.45 -10.96 12.59
N TRP A 49 4.69 -11.48 13.79
CA TRP A 49 5.31 -10.72 14.87
C TRP A 49 6.18 -11.63 15.75
N THR A 50 6.76 -11.06 16.79
CA THR A 50 7.50 -11.72 17.85
C THR A 50 6.80 -11.41 19.17
N GLU A 51 6.80 -12.38 20.09
CA GLU A 51 6.23 -12.25 21.43
C GLU A 51 6.90 -11.11 22.24
N PRO A 52 6.20 -10.54 23.23
CA PRO A 52 6.78 -9.64 24.24
C PRO A 52 8.00 -10.25 24.94
N THR A 53 8.90 -9.41 25.46
CA THR A 53 10.11 -9.89 26.18
C THR A 53 9.83 -10.54 27.54
N ASP A 54 8.65 -10.25 28.06
CA ASP A 54 8.08 -10.53 29.36
C ASP A 54 6.91 -11.54 29.28
N ALA A 55 6.61 -12.04 28.07
CA ALA A 55 5.60 -13.04 27.82
C ALA A 55 5.80 -14.29 28.72
N THR A 56 4.71 -14.74 29.31
CA THR A 56 4.66 -15.86 30.26
C THR A 56 4.25 -17.18 29.60
N GLY A 57 3.68 -17.12 28.38
CA GLY A 57 3.19 -18.24 27.59
C GLY A 57 1.69 -18.51 27.74
N ASP A 58 0.98 -17.68 28.52
CA ASP A 58 -0.48 -17.71 28.69
C ASP A 58 -1.17 -16.58 27.88
N GLU A 59 -0.41 -15.71 27.20
CA GLU A 59 -0.91 -14.60 26.39
C GLU A 59 -1.51 -15.06 25.04
N THR A 60 -2.51 -14.31 24.57
CA THR A 60 -3.05 -14.40 23.20
C THR A 60 -2.93 -13.06 22.48
N TYR A 61 -3.24 -13.01 21.19
CA TYR A 61 -3.22 -11.80 20.38
C TYR A 61 -4.60 -11.51 19.78
N SER A 62 -4.92 -10.22 19.67
CA SER A 62 -6.06 -9.72 18.88
C SER A 62 -5.52 -8.89 17.71
N VAL A 63 -6.21 -8.98 16.57
CA VAL A 63 -5.86 -8.25 15.35
C VAL A 63 -7.03 -7.37 14.93
N TYR A 64 -6.73 -6.11 14.68
CA TYR A 64 -7.65 -5.13 14.16
C TYR A 64 -7.21 -4.70 12.76
N PHE A 65 -8.18 -4.36 11.91
CA PHE A 65 -7.99 -3.75 10.60
C PHE A 65 -8.90 -2.52 10.52
N ASP A 66 -8.36 -1.35 10.25
CA ASP A 66 -9.07 -0.05 10.31
C ASP A 66 -9.96 0.09 11.56
N GLU A 67 -9.34 0.00 12.75
CA GLU A 67 -9.99 0.07 14.07
C GLU A 67 -11.04 -1.05 14.34
N THR A 68 -11.24 -1.99 13.42
CA THR A 68 -12.24 -3.07 13.52
C THR A 68 -11.57 -4.39 13.88
N LEU A 69 -12.01 -5.04 14.96
CA LEU A 69 -11.53 -6.38 15.36
C LEU A 69 -11.85 -7.40 14.26
N VAL A 70 -10.82 -8.06 13.72
CA VAL A 70 -10.94 -9.10 12.68
C VAL A 70 -10.63 -10.51 13.18
N GLU A 71 -9.86 -10.64 14.28
CA GLU A 71 -9.57 -11.92 14.94
C GLU A 71 -9.15 -11.69 16.40
N GLU A 72 -9.47 -12.63 17.30
CA GLU A 72 -9.09 -12.63 18.72
C GLU A 72 -8.63 -14.02 19.17
N GLU A 73 -8.12 -14.14 20.40
CA GLU A 73 -7.64 -15.40 21.01
C GLU A 73 -6.53 -16.15 20.20
N ILE A 74 -5.77 -15.44 19.36
CA ILE A 74 -4.70 -16.06 18.56
C ILE A 74 -3.56 -16.52 19.48
N SER A 75 -3.17 -17.80 19.38
CA SER A 75 -2.14 -18.45 20.23
C SER A 75 -0.80 -18.68 19.52
N VAL A 76 -0.58 -18.01 18.38
CA VAL A 76 0.64 -18.07 17.57
C VAL A 76 0.98 -16.67 17.06
N THR A 77 2.24 -16.45 16.68
CA THR A 77 2.72 -15.13 16.25
C THR A 77 2.55 -14.85 14.74
N GLU A 78 1.48 -15.37 14.15
CA GLU A 78 1.09 -15.10 12.76
C GLU A 78 -0.43 -15.08 12.60
N TYR A 79 -0.91 -14.26 11.67
CA TYR A 79 -2.32 -14.18 11.26
C TYR A 79 -2.39 -13.95 9.75
N LYS A 80 -3.49 -14.38 9.10
CA LYS A 80 -3.74 -14.07 7.69
C LYS A 80 -5.15 -13.52 7.51
N HIS A 81 -5.24 -12.25 7.16
CA HIS A 81 -6.49 -11.63 6.73
C HIS A 81 -6.75 -12.02 5.28
N PHE A 82 -7.72 -12.91 5.07
CA PHE A 82 -8.07 -13.43 3.74
C PHE A 82 -8.99 -12.45 3.01
N GLU A 83 -8.57 -11.99 1.83
CA GLU A 83 -9.35 -11.09 0.95
C GLU A 83 -10.01 -9.89 1.66
N PRO A 84 -9.24 -9.00 2.35
CA PRO A 84 -9.78 -7.79 3.00
C PRO A 84 -10.45 -6.80 2.03
N GLY A 85 -10.19 -6.94 0.72
CA GLY A 85 -10.84 -6.17 -0.35
C GLY A 85 -10.26 -4.78 -0.61
N LYS A 86 -9.35 -4.30 0.25
CA LYS A 86 -8.59 -3.05 0.13
C LYS A 86 -7.35 -3.06 1.04
N ALA A 87 -6.45 -2.10 0.88
CA ALA A 87 -5.39 -1.82 1.85
C ALA A 87 -5.91 -1.07 3.09
N GLY A 88 -5.09 -0.95 4.14
CA GLY A 88 -5.43 -0.23 5.37
C GLY A 88 -4.43 -0.46 6.52
N GLU A 89 -4.75 0.09 7.70
CA GLU A 89 -3.90 -0.06 8.89
C GLU A 89 -4.28 -1.35 9.66
N TYR A 90 -3.27 -2.15 9.98
CA TYR A 90 -3.39 -3.26 10.92
C TYR A 90 -2.83 -2.89 12.28
N GLU A 91 -3.49 -3.35 13.34
CA GLU A 91 -3.05 -3.20 14.71
C GLU A 91 -3.10 -4.55 15.43
N VAL A 92 -2.02 -4.90 16.15
CA VAL A 92 -1.93 -6.15 16.91
C VAL A 92 -1.68 -5.82 18.38
N THR A 93 -2.57 -6.31 19.25
CA THR A 93 -2.50 -6.20 20.71
C THR A 93 -2.16 -7.55 21.33
N VAL A 94 -1.66 -7.51 22.57
CA VAL A 94 -1.45 -8.70 23.41
C VAL A 94 -2.50 -8.71 24.51
N VAL A 95 -3.16 -9.84 24.71
CA VAL A 95 -4.20 -10.05 25.72
C VAL A 95 -3.68 -10.99 26.79
N SER A 96 -3.79 -10.59 28.05
CA SER A 96 -3.43 -11.40 29.22
C SER A 96 -4.50 -11.31 30.29
N GLY A 97 -5.28 -12.38 30.44
CA GLY A 97 -6.42 -12.44 31.37
C GLY A 97 -7.56 -11.50 30.95
N ASN A 98 -7.62 -10.31 31.56
CA ASN A 98 -8.60 -9.26 31.24
C ASN A 98 -7.91 -7.93 30.85
N GLU A 99 -6.58 -7.92 30.74
CA GLU A 99 -5.79 -6.75 30.37
C GLU A 99 -5.34 -6.90 28.91
N GLU A 100 -5.23 -5.78 28.19
CA GLU A 100 -4.83 -5.71 26.79
C GLU A 100 -3.73 -4.65 26.64
N SER A 101 -2.71 -4.91 25.82
CA SER A 101 -1.61 -3.99 25.57
C SER A 101 -2.06 -2.78 24.73
N GLU A 102 -1.25 -1.72 24.70
CA GLU A 102 -1.30 -0.79 23.56
C GLU A 102 -1.01 -1.58 22.26
N GLY A 103 -1.65 -1.20 21.16
CA GLY A 103 -1.51 -1.92 19.90
C GLY A 103 -0.32 -1.45 19.07
N VAL A 104 0.38 -2.41 18.46
CA VAL A 104 1.45 -2.13 17.50
C VAL A 104 0.85 -2.09 16.11
N LYS A 105 1.08 -0.98 15.39
CA LYS A 105 0.48 -0.71 14.09
C LYS A 105 1.45 -0.97 12.93
N ILE A 106 0.91 -1.44 11.81
CA ILE A 106 1.58 -1.47 10.51
C ILE A 106 0.61 -1.07 9.41
N ASP A 107 1.09 -0.21 8.52
CA ASP A 107 0.30 0.27 7.38
C ASP A 107 0.55 -0.59 6.14
N THR A 108 -0.51 -0.85 5.38
CA THR A 108 -0.46 -1.53 4.08
C THR A 108 -0.96 -0.65 2.94
N GLU A 109 -1.39 0.60 3.22
CA GLU A 109 -1.81 1.56 2.21
C GLU A 109 -0.69 1.85 1.18
N PRO A 110 -1.07 2.07 -0.10
CA PRO A 110 -0.13 2.49 -1.12
C PRO A 110 0.34 3.93 -0.86
N VAL A 111 1.50 4.32 -1.38
CA VAL A 111 2.04 5.65 -1.09
C VAL A 111 1.15 6.78 -1.62
N THR A 112 1.14 7.92 -0.93
CA THR A 112 0.30 9.07 -1.31
C THR A 112 0.48 9.43 -2.79
N PRO A 113 -0.60 9.52 -3.59
CA PRO A 113 -0.50 9.77 -5.02
C PRO A 113 0.23 11.07 -5.38
N THR A 114 1.01 11.04 -6.45
CA THR A 114 1.74 12.20 -6.99
C THR A 114 1.44 12.38 -8.48
N THR A 115 1.67 13.58 -9.01
CA THR A 115 1.48 13.89 -10.43
C THR A 115 2.80 14.22 -11.12
N HIS A 116 3.02 13.68 -12.32
CA HIS A 116 4.23 13.88 -13.11
C HIS A 116 3.88 14.21 -14.56
N GLN A 117 4.80 14.86 -15.26
CA GLN A 117 4.77 14.98 -16.71
C GLN A 117 5.90 14.10 -17.27
N VAL A 118 5.55 13.18 -18.17
CA VAL A 118 6.46 12.24 -18.82
C VAL A 118 6.48 12.56 -20.31
N TYR A 119 7.65 12.53 -20.94
CA TYR A 119 7.75 12.66 -22.38
C TYR A 119 7.47 11.31 -23.08
N GLU A 120 6.96 11.37 -24.30
CA GLU A 120 6.99 10.23 -25.22
C GLU A 120 8.46 9.87 -25.54
N LEU A 121 8.74 8.61 -25.89
CA LEU A 121 10.08 8.07 -26.15
C LEU A 121 10.99 8.98 -27.00
N ASN A 122 10.47 9.56 -28.07
CA ASN A 122 11.13 10.46 -29.02
C ASN A 122 10.87 11.97 -28.72
N GLY A 123 10.24 12.28 -27.59
CA GLY A 123 10.08 13.64 -27.04
C GLY A 123 11.40 14.25 -26.54
N GLU A 124 11.33 15.48 -26.00
CA GLU A 124 12.54 16.29 -25.73
C GLU A 124 13.28 15.95 -24.42
N LEU A 125 12.61 15.46 -23.37
CA LEU A 125 13.20 15.32 -22.01
C LEU A 125 12.99 13.93 -21.37
N GLU A 126 12.57 13.86 -20.09
CA GLU A 126 12.43 12.61 -19.32
C GLU A 126 11.25 11.76 -19.80
N SER A 127 11.54 10.73 -20.59
CA SER A 127 10.54 9.83 -21.18
C SER A 127 10.20 8.57 -20.38
N GLY A 128 10.96 8.26 -19.33
CA GLY A 128 10.72 7.13 -18.43
C GLY A 128 10.09 7.54 -17.10
N LEU A 129 9.27 6.65 -16.54
CA LEU A 129 8.64 6.76 -15.21
C LEU A 129 8.98 5.52 -14.38
N GLY A 130 9.28 5.71 -13.10
CA GLY A 130 9.40 4.60 -12.16
C GLY A 130 9.36 5.05 -10.70
N TRP A 131 9.57 4.09 -9.80
CA TRP A 131 9.39 4.24 -8.36
C TRP A 131 10.63 3.75 -7.61
N ASN A 132 10.98 4.41 -6.51
CA ASN A 132 11.92 3.82 -5.56
C ASN A 132 11.19 2.76 -4.74
N VAL A 133 11.51 1.48 -4.92
CA VAL A 133 10.80 0.37 -4.26
C VAL A 133 10.83 0.43 -2.72
N SER A 134 11.87 1.04 -2.13
CA SER A 134 12.00 1.18 -0.68
C SER A 134 11.20 2.35 -0.07
N THR A 135 10.73 3.30 -0.89
CA THR A 135 9.99 4.50 -0.42
C THR A 135 8.70 4.75 -1.20
N GLY A 136 8.36 3.86 -2.15
CA GLY A 136 7.34 4.02 -3.19
C GLY A 136 7.43 5.30 -4.03
N SER A 137 8.45 6.13 -3.86
CA SER A 137 8.45 7.50 -4.39
C SER A 137 8.63 7.51 -5.91
N ALA A 138 7.66 8.07 -6.62
CA ALA A 138 7.67 8.18 -8.08
C ALA A 138 8.63 9.28 -8.57
N ALA A 139 9.31 9.03 -9.69
CA ALA A 139 10.13 10.01 -10.40
C ALA A 139 10.19 9.72 -11.90
N THR A 140 10.52 10.76 -12.68
CA THR A 140 10.79 10.64 -14.11
C THR A 140 12.29 10.62 -14.40
N TYR A 141 12.67 9.96 -15.50
CA TYR A 141 14.05 9.75 -15.91
C TYR A 141 14.17 9.80 -17.43
N SER A 142 15.33 10.18 -17.95
CA SER A 142 15.59 10.06 -19.39
C SER A 142 15.90 8.60 -19.76
N MET A 143 15.13 8.02 -20.68
CA MET A 143 15.44 6.71 -21.27
C MET A 143 16.80 6.69 -22.00
N ALA A 144 17.39 7.86 -22.31
CA ALA A 144 18.72 7.98 -22.88
C ALA A 144 19.87 7.68 -21.90
N ASN A 145 19.59 7.71 -20.59
CA ASN A 145 20.61 7.51 -19.56
C ASN A 145 20.68 6.03 -19.16
N ASP A 146 21.74 5.34 -19.60
CA ASP A 146 22.00 3.92 -19.27
C ASP A 146 22.05 3.67 -17.75
N ASN A 147 22.39 4.68 -16.92
CA ASN A 147 22.37 4.58 -15.46
C ASN A 147 20.96 4.65 -14.83
N SER A 148 19.94 5.04 -15.59
CA SER A 148 18.56 5.18 -15.10
C SER A 148 17.70 3.94 -15.32
N LYS A 149 18.15 2.97 -16.13
CA LYS A 149 17.37 1.80 -16.56
C LYS A 149 16.62 1.09 -15.45
N THR A 150 17.31 0.69 -14.39
CA THR A 150 16.76 -0.05 -13.23
C THR A 150 16.01 0.86 -12.24
N ASN A 151 15.56 2.03 -12.69
CA ASN A 151 14.66 2.93 -11.97
C ASN A 151 13.47 3.34 -12.87
N ILE A 152 13.40 2.79 -14.09
CA ILE A 152 12.34 3.07 -15.05
C ILE A 152 11.56 1.79 -15.23
N HIS A 153 10.28 1.85 -14.86
CA HIS A 153 9.37 0.72 -14.93
C HIS A 153 8.46 0.84 -16.15
N CYS A 154 8.04 2.05 -16.52
CA CYS A 154 7.22 2.27 -17.70
C CYS A 154 7.58 3.57 -18.44
N TYR A 155 7.10 3.69 -19.67
CA TYR A 155 7.28 4.87 -20.53
C TYR A 155 6.10 5.02 -21.49
N PHE A 156 5.99 6.16 -22.17
CA PHE A 156 5.00 6.38 -23.22
C PHE A 156 5.64 6.33 -24.60
N THR A 157 4.97 5.67 -25.55
CA THR A 157 5.48 5.50 -26.93
C THR A 157 4.36 5.42 -27.96
N ASP A 158 4.56 6.03 -29.14
CA ASP A 158 3.68 5.81 -30.31
C ASP A 158 4.08 4.58 -31.16
N LEU A 159 5.17 3.90 -30.78
CA LEU A 159 5.78 2.75 -31.47
C LEU A 159 6.27 3.04 -32.90
N GLU A 160 6.37 4.31 -33.29
CA GLU A 160 6.93 4.79 -34.55
C GLU A 160 8.08 5.79 -34.31
N VAL A 161 8.70 6.30 -35.39
CA VAL A 161 9.78 7.29 -35.28
C VAL A 161 9.18 8.69 -35.24
N GLY A 162 9.14 9.28 -34.04
CA GLY A 162 8.49 10.56 -33.74
C GLY A 162 7.55 10.41 -32.55
N PHE A 163 6.64 11.38 -32.39
CA PHE A 163 5.66 11.39 -31.30
C PHE A 163 4.27 11.87 -31.78
N ALA A 164 3.96 11.64 -33.05
CA ALA A 164 2.75 12.14 -33.70
C ALA A 164 1.58 11.12 -33.73
N GLY A 165 1.88 9.85 -33.48
CA GLY A 165 0.94 8.73 -33.46
C GLY A 165 0.07 8.69 -32.21
N ASP A 166 -0.64 7.58 -32.01
CA ASP A 166 -1.43 7.32 -30.81
C ASP A 166 -0.55 6.62 -29.76
N TYR A 167 -0.56 7.14 -28.53
CA TYR A 167 0.40 6.71 -27.51
C TYR A 167 -0.05 5.44 -26.82
N ASN A 168 0.93 4.68 -26.35
CA ASN A 168 0.78 3.48 -25.55
C ASN A 168 1.54 3.71 -24.25
N LEU A 169 0.98 3.24 -23.13
CA LEU A 169 1.74 3.02 -21.90
C LEU A 169 2.43 1.67 -22.03
N ALA A 170 3.75 1.65 -21.92
CA ALA A 170 4.57 0.47 -22.14
C ALA A 170 5.48 0.17 -20.95
N GLY A 171 5.67 -1.11 -20.63
CA GLY A 171 6.70 -1.55 -19.71
C GLY A 171 8.10 -1.26 -20.26
N ALA A 172 9.06 -0.90 -19.41
CA ALA A 172 10.36 -0.37 -19.82
C ALA A 172 11.11 -1.24 -20.85
N TYR A 173 11.07 -2.57 -20.68
CA TYR A 173 11.72 -3.51 -21.60
C TYR A 173 11.17 -3.49 -23.04
N VAL A 174 9.97 -2.95 -23.30
CA VAL A 174 9.42 -2.85 -24.67
C VAL A 174 10.34 -2.03 -25.58
N VAL A 175 11.11 -1.10 -25.00
CA VAL A 175 12.07 -0.26 -25.71
C VAL A 175 13.18 -1.05 -26.43
N GLU A 176 13.37 -2.32 -26.09
CA GLU A 176 14.28 -3.23 -26.80
C GLU A 176 13.73 -3.66 -28.18
N THR A 177 12.42 -3.55 -28.38
CA THR A 177 11.69 -3.93 -29.60
C THR A 177 10.93 -2.77 -30.25
N ASP A 178 10.90 -1.61 -29.61
CA ASP A 178 10.21 -0.40 -30.05
C ASP A 178 10.84 0.18 -31.34
N PRO A 179 10.09 0.27 -32.45
CA PRO A 179 10.60 0.85 -33.71
C PRO A 179 10.99 2.33 -33.62
N GLY A 180 10.45 3.08 -32.66
CA GLY A 180 10.83 4.46 -32.37
C GLY A 180 12.20 4.59 -31.73
N ASN A 181 12.73 3.52 -31.14
CA ASN A 181 14.07 3.49 -30.56
C ASN A 181 15.17 3.35 -31.64
N THR A 182 15.40 4.44 -32.37
CA THR A 182 16.44 4.50 -33.41
C THR A 182 17.81 5.01 -32.91
N TRP A 183 17.90 5.35 -31.62
CA TRP A 183 18.96 6.23 -31.11
C TRP A 183 19.62 5.76 -29.81
N MET A 184 19.04 4.82 -29.05
CA MET A 184 19.74 4.23 -27.90
C MET A 184 20.79 3.21 -28.36
N PRO A 185 22.04 3.28 -27.84
CA PRO A 185 23.09 2.34 -28.22
C PRO A 185 23.02 1.00 -27.48
N ASN A 186 22.23 0.88 -26.40
CA ASN A 186 22.14 -0.30 -25.56
C ASN A 186 20.67 -0.65 -25.24
N THR A 187 20.11 -1.58 -26.01
CA THR A 187 18.76 -2.13 -25.85
C THR A 187 18.78 -3.43 -25.04
N SER A 188 19.43 -3.40 -23.87
CA SER A 188 19.39 -4.53 -22.92
C SER A 188 19.51 -4.07 -21.48
N GLY A 189 18.98 -4.86 -20.55
CA GLY A 189 19.03 -4.60 -19.11
C GLY A 189 17.98 -3.60 -18.61
N TRP A 190 16.80 -3.63 -19.22
CA TRP A 190 15.61 -2.92 -18.76
C TRP A 190 14.73 -3.86 -17.94
N ASP A 191 14.09 -3.33 -16.91
CA ASP A 191 13.25 -4.12 -16.00
C ASP A 191 12.04 -4.69 -16.77
N GLN A 192 11.74 -5.98 -16.61
CA GLN A 192 10.57 -6.68 -17.19
C GLN A 192 9.25 -6.30 -16.50
N THR A 193 9.00 -5.00 -16.40
CA THR A 193 7.72 -4.44 -15.95
C THR A 193 6.65 -4.67 -17.01
N THR A 194 5.42 -4.98 -16.60
CA THR A 194 4.26 -5.16 -17.48
C THR A 194 3.09 -4.27 -17.05
N VAL A 195 2.13 -4.05 -17.94
CA VAL A 195 1.01 -3.10 -17.76
C VAL A 195 -0.33 -3.76 -18.09
N THR A 196 -1.41 -3.38 -17.42
CA THR A 196 -2.75 -3.87 -17.79
C THR A 196 -3.32 -3.11 -18.99
N ASP A 197 -4.43 -3.61 -19.52
CA ASP A 197 -5.40 -2.74 -20.21
C ASP A 197 -6.06 -1.76 -19.20
N PRO A 198 -6.80 -0.73 -19.65
CA PRO A 198 -7.57 0.14 -18.76
C PRO A 198 -8.39 -0.64 -17.73
N LEU A 199 -8.32 -0.22 -16.47
CA LEU A 199 -9.11 -0.77 -15.38
C LEU A 199 -10.55 -0.25 -15.44
N ASP A 200 -11.51 -1.06 -15.01
CA ASP A 200 -12.92 -0.66 -14.91
C ASP A 200 -13.15 0.40 -13.81
N GLU A 201 -12.27 0.47 -12.80
CA GLU A 201 -12.28 1.51 -11.76
C GLU A 201 -11.38 2.71 -12.10
N SER A 202 -11.87 3.91 -11.78
CA SER A 202 -11.05 5.12 -11.72
C SER A 202 -10.00 5.04 -10.61
N PHE A 203 -8.83 5.66 -10.79
CA PHE A 203 -7.69 5.69 -9.87
C PHE A 203 -8.02 5.66 -8.36
N ASP A 204 -8.83 6.60 -7.86
CA ASP A 204 -9.14 6.72 -6.41
C ASP A 204 -10.12 5.64 -5.87
N ASN A 205 -10.56 4.70 -6.72
CA ASN A 205 -11.49 3.61 -6.40
C ASN A 205 -10.90 2.21 -6.68
N VAL A 206 -9.68 2.11 -7.20
CA VAL A 206 -8.99 0.82 -7.35
C VAL A 206 -8.57 0.34 -5.97
N THR A 207 -9.12 -0.78 -5.50
CA THR A 207 -8.74 -1.38 -4.19
C THR A 207 -7.93 -2.67 -4.33
N ILE A 208 -7.89 -3.25 -5.52
CA ILE A 208 -7.07 -4.41 -5.85
C ILE A 208 -6.64 -4.38 -7.33
N ALA A 209 -5.33 -4.39 -7.58
CA ALA A 209 -4.80 -4.52 -8.94
C ALA A 209 -5.11 -5.91 -9.53
N PRO A 210 -5.25 -6.07 -10.86
CA PRO A 210 -5.50 -7.36 -11.49
C PRO A 210 -4.42 -8.41 -11.18
N GLY A 211 -4.79 -9.69 -11.25
CA GLY A 211 -3.85 -10.81 -11.10
C GLY A 211 -3.00 -11.04 -12.36
N ALA A 212 -1.90 -11.77 -12.21
CA ALA A 212 -0.79 -11.89 -13.20
C ALA A 212 -1.17 -12.21 -14.66
N ASN A 213 -2.33 -12.83 -14.92
CA ASN A 213 -2.79 -13.17 -16.28
C ASN A 213 -3.38 -11.98 -17.07
N ASN A 214 -3.44 -10.78 -16.50
CA ASN A 214 -4.07 -9.59 -17.10
C ASN A 214 -3.05 -8.49 -17.47
N TYR A 215 -1.75 -8.83 -17.49
CA TYR A 215 -0.68 -7.89 -17.84
C TYR A 215 -0.10 -8.19 -19.22
N TYR A 216 0.30 -7.11 -19.89
CA TYR A 216 0.77 -7.05 -21.25
C TYR A 216 2.04 -6.21 -21.34
N ASN A 217 2.71 -6.27 -22.49
CA ASN A 217 3.89 -5.47 -22.77
C ASN A 217 3.57 -3.96 -22.77
N TYR A 218 2.45 -3.60 -23.39
CA TYR A 218 1.93 -2.23 -23.50
C TYR A 218 0.41 -2.25 -23.70
N SER A 219 -0.25 -1.12 -23.44
CA SER A 219 -1.67 -0.89 -23.74
C SER A 219 -1.89 0.56 -24.25
N PRO A 220 -2.89 0.84 -25.11
CA PRO A 220 -3.16 2.19 -25.61
C PRO A 220 -3.46 3.18 -24.47
N ALA A 221 -2.72 4.30 -24.43
CA ALA A 221 -2.87 5.36 -23.43
C ALA A 221 -4.05 6.27 -23.76
N THR A 222 -5.04 6.33 -22.86
CA THR A 222 -6.29 7.07 -23.06
C THR A 222 -6.54 8.02 -21.88
N ILE A 223 -6.88 9.27 -22.17
CA ILE A 223 -7.11 10.30 -21.15
C ILE A 223 -8.32 9.95 -20.28
N GLY A 224 -8.13 9.89 -18.96
CA GLY A 224 -9.12 9.52 -17.96
C GLY A 224 -9.07 8.05 -17.53
N GLU A 225 -8.30 7.21 -18.22
CA GLU A 225 -8.17 5.79 -17.89
C GLU A 225 -7.05 5.55 -16.87
N THR A 226 -7.23 4.53 -16.03
CA THR A 226 -6.25 4.05 -15.06
C THR A 226 -5.71 2.69 -15.46
N TYR A 227 -4.43 2.45 -15.21
CA TYR A 227 -3.71 1.22 -15.55
C TYR A 227 -2.98 0.72 -14.30
N ALA A 228 -2.93 -0.60 -14.10
CA ALA A 228 -2.00 -1.19 -13.15
C ALA A 228 -0.68 -1.58 -13.83
N ILE A 229 0.40 -1.45 -13.08
CA ILE A 229 1.77 -1.75 -13.47
C ILE A 229 2.29 -2.83 -12.53
N GLN A 230 2.88 -3.91 -13.05
CA GLN A 230 3.60 -4.91 -12.26
C GLN A 230 5.09 -4.81 -12.59
N THR A 231 5.93 -4.50 -11.60
CA THR A 231 7.40 -4.39 -11.78
C THR A 231 8.06 -5.77 -11.86
N GLU A 232 9.28 -5.85 -12.39
CA GLU A 232 10.05 -7.10 -12.47
C GLU A 232 10.28 -7.76 -11.09
N ASP A 233 10.39 -6.94 -10.04
CA ASP A 233 10.57 -7.39 -8.67
C ASP A 233 9.25 -7.62 -7.91
N GLY A 234 8.09 -7.62 -8.60
CA GLY A 234 6.81 -8.08 -8.04
C GLY A 234 6.03 -7.04 -7.24
N HIS A 235 6.35 -5.75 -7.35
CA HIS A 235 5.53 -4.67 -6.79
C HIS A 235 4.49 -4.19 -7.79
N TYR A 236 3.48 -3.47 -7.28
CA TYR A 236 2.39 -2.93 -8.09
C TYR A 236 2.33 -1.40 -8.00
N GLY A 237 2.04 -0.75 -9.12
CA GLY A 237 1.77 0.68 -9.19
C GLY A 237 0.50 0.96 -9.99
N LEU A 238 -0.10 2.12 -9.77
CA LEU A 238 -1.20 2.62 -10.62
C LEU A 238 -0.75 3.88 -11.36
N VAL A 239 -1.19 4.01 -12.60
CA VAL A 239 -0.97 5.17 -13.46
C VAL A 239 -2.31 5.58 -14.07
N GLU A 240 -2.78 6.79 -13.78
CA GLU A 240 -3.89 7.44 -14.49
C GLU A 240 -3.33 8.43 -15.51
N VAL A 241 -3.79 8.34 -16.76
CA VAL A 241 -3.42 9.28 -17.83
C VAL A 241 -4.34 10.50 -17.76
N SER A 242 -3.86 11.60 -17.22
CA SER A 242 -4.66 12.82 -17.02
C SER A 242 -4.64 13.80 -18.21
N GLY A 243 -3.64 13.69 -19.09
CA GLY A 243 -3.54 14.50 -20.31
C GLY A 243 -2.50 13.97 -21.30
N ILE A 244 -2.70 14.25 -22.59
CA ILE A 244 -1.75 13.95 -23.68
C ILE A 244 -1.66 15.18 -24.60
N ASP A 245 -0.44 15.70 -24.81
CA ASP A 245 -0.18 16.77 -25.78
C ASP A 245 0.82 16.31 -26.86
N LYS A 246 0.27 15.90 -28.01
CA LYS A 246 1.04 15.48 -29.19
C LYS A 246 1.81 16.61 -29.88
N THR A 247 1.62 17.87 -29.46
CA THR A 247 2.39 19.02 -29.96
C THR A 247 3.79 19.06 -29.36
N TYR A 248 3.92 18.68 -28.08
CA TYR A 248 5.17 18.69 -27.33
C TYR A 248 5.70 17.29 -26.99
N GLY A 249 4.91 16.24 -27.26
CA GLY A 249 5.29 14.87 -26.95
C GLY A 249 5.23 14.58 -25.46
N THR A 250 4.19 15.05 -24.75
CA THR A 250 4.07 14.93 -23.29
C THR A 250 2.78 14.25 -22.85
N VAL A 251 2.85 13.55 -21.72
CA VAL A 251 1.75 12.90 -21.03
C VAL A 251 1.77 13.32 -19.56
N ASP A 252 0.66 13.87 -19.08
CA ASP A 252 0.47 14.20 -17.67
C ASP A 252 -0.18 13.02 -16.96
N VAL A 253 0.44 12.52 -15.88
CA VAL A 253 -0.01 11.32 -15.16
C VAL A 253 -0.20 11.57 -13.66
N LYS A 254 -1.12 10.83 -13.05
CA LYS A 254 -1.26 10.67 -11.59
C LYS A 254 -0.87 9.24 -11.23
N VAL A 255 -0.05 9.05 -10.20
CA VAL A 255 0.60 7.76 -9.91
C VAL A 255 0.66 7.44 -8.42
N THR A 256 0.56 6.15 -8.08
CA THR A 256 0.83 5.59 -6.74
C THR A 256 1.54 4.23 -6.86
N PHE A 257 2.03 3.69 -5.74
CA PHE A 257 2.83 2.47 -5.66
C PHE A 257 2.59 1.74 -4.34
N GLN A 258 2.50 0.41 -4.42
CA GLN A 258 2.37 -0.50 -3.29
C GLN A 258 3.76 -1.04 -2.92
N PRO A 259 4.38 -0.57 -1.82
CA PRO A 259 5.75 -0.95 -1.44
C PRO A 259 5.87 -2.36 -0.83
N ILE A 260 4.76 -3.03 -0.51
CA ILE A 260 4.79 -4.43 -0.06
C ILE A 260 4.86 -5.33 -1.30
N GLN A 261 5.98 -6.04 -1.45
CA GLN A 261 6.22 -6.98 -2.54
C GLN A 261 5.09 -8.02 -2.66
N GLU A 262 4.67 -8.31 -3.89
CA GLU A 262 3.55 -9.17 -4.28
C GLU A 262 2.15 -8.71 -3.79
N LEU A 263 2.02 -7.62 -3.03
CA LEU A 263 0.72 -7.16 -2.55
C LEU A 263 0.00 -6.37 -3.63
N ARG A 264 -1.24 -6.75 -3.95
CA ARG A 264 -2.06 -6.10 -4.98
C ARG A 264 -3.10 -5.14 -4.41
N LEU A 265 -3.16 -4.98 -3.10
CA LEU A 265 -4.14 -4.12 -2.42
C LEU A 265 -3.75 -2.64 -2.52
N PHE A 266 -4.76 -1.80 -2.70
CA PHE A 266 -4.70 -0.34 -2.75
C PHE A 266 -5.79 0.26 -1.86
#